data_AF-A0A2S0LUG1-F1
#
_entry.id   AF-A0A2S0LUG1-F1
#
_cell.length_a   1.000
_cell.length_b   1.000
_cell.length_c   1.000
_cell.angle_alpha   90.00
_cell.angle_beta   90.00
_cell.angle_gamma   90.00
#
_symmetry.space_group_name_H-M   'P 1'
#
loop_
_entity.id
_entity.type
_entity.pdbx_description
1 polymer ?
#
loop_
_entity_poly.entity_id
_entity_poly.type
_entity_poly.pdbx_seq_one_letter_code
_entity_poly.pdbx_strand_id
1 'polypeptide(L)'
;MARPTRPVSLVVGEVVGAADLVDGIIDRIAEGALADGDRLPSTRALAEQTGLSRGTVVRAFDELAAAGFVESAHGSGTRVSAGAGLAARAGARTRGHADPVASSAPEPRRGRSPRDLRPGIPDATLVDQRAWRAAVRAAAAQGLAGLNPWEEPSPSLRAALAGHLRRHRGIAGAEPLLFDSSRSAIAALCAAFTAAGPDRPPAVFHMEDPGYRGARLMAREQGLEARLHPAEPGGLDAARLGAERAIVFTTPAHQFPLGHRMSVDRRVALVEWARRTGSLVIEDDYDGEFRYGVAPLPALVTLPGAADHVAYVGTSSKSVAPDLRVAWCLPPASLWREVERWLVVHRRGPSSLPAEALAAFLESGAMDRHLARAARVYADRRSRLVAALARECPGPEVTGVEAGLHLCVVLPGYDDDEVVRALEETGWRTRSLSGQAESHAVAGLVLSYSRLAARDAAEFASDLRRVLERLGSGYS
;
A
#
# COMPACT_ATOMS: atom_id res chain seq x y z
N MET A 1 -16.17 50.61 34.43
CA MET A 1 -17.65 50.53 34.32
C MET A 1 -18.03 50.32 32.87
N ALA A 2 -18.39 49.09 32.47
CA ALA A 2 -18.85 48.79 31.12
C ALA A 2 -20.29 49.33 30.95
N ARG A 3 -20.52 50.14 29.91
CA ARG A 3 -21.88 50.61 29.56
C ARG A 3 -22.79 49.40 29.31
N PRO A 4 -24.06 49.40 29.77
CA PRO A 4 -25.02 48.39 29.33
C PRO A 4 -25.26 48.59 27.83
N THR A 5 -24.58 47.81 27.01
CA THR A 5 -24.79 47.74 25.57
C THR A 5 -26.21 47.23 25.35
N ARG A 6 -27.10 48.08 24.83
CA ARG A 6 -28.42 47.66 24.37
C ARG A 6 -28.24 46.53 23.35
N PRO A 7 -29.11 45.50 23.33
CA PRO A 7 -29.07 44.49 22.28
C PRO A 7 -29.11 45.19 20.92
N VAL A 8 -28.23 44.81 20.01
CA VAL A 8 -28.28 45.31 18.64
C VAL A 8 -29.56 44.77 17.99
N SER A 9 -30.23 45.59 17.18
CA SER A 9 -31.37 45.11 16.40
C SER A 9 -30.87 44.11 15.36
N LEU A 10 -31.06 42.82 15.64
CA LEU A 10 -30.66 41.73 14.75
C LEU A 10 -31.79 41.48 13.76
N VAL A 11 -31.63 41.93 12.53
CA VAL A 11 -32.53 41.56 11.42
C VAL A 11 -31.86 40.43 10.63
N VAL A 12 -32.41 39.23 10.75
CA VAL A 12 -32.10 38.09 9.88
C VAL A 12 -33.21 37.98 8.84
N GLY A 13 -32.90 37.44 7.66
CA GLY A 13 -33.88 37.21 6.59
C GLY A 13 -34.96 36.19 6.97
N GLU A 14 -35.72 35.71 5.98
CA GLU A 14 -36.69 34.62 6.22
C GLU A 14 -35.93 33.36 6.66
N VAL A 15 -36.18 32.91 7.89
CA VAL A 15 -35.53 31.75 8.51
C VAL A 15 -36.59 30.71 8.84
N VAL A 16 -36.43 29.47 8.35
CA VAL A 16 -37.42 28.40 8.55
C VAL A 16 -36.96 27.37 9.59
N GLY A 17 -35.70 27.45 10.04
CA GLY A 17 -35.17 26.58 11.08
C GLY A 17 -33.90 27.09 11.78
N ALA A 18 -33.34 26.26 12.64
CA ALA A 18 -32.13 26.60 13.41
C ALA A 18 -30.91 26.80 12.50
N ALA A 19 -30.79 26.03 11.41
CA ALA A 19 -29.65 26.14 10.48
C ALA A 19 -29.63 27.50 9.77
N ASP A 20 -30.76 27.90 9.18
CA ASP A 20 -30.86 29.19 8.48
C ASP A 20 -30.66 30.37 9.44
N LEU A 21 -31.10 30.23 10.70
CA LEU A 21 -30.86 31.23 11.73
C LEU A 21 -29.36 31.33 12.08
N VAL A 22 -28.66 30.20 12.16
CA VAL A 22 -27.21 30.16 12.37
C VAL A 22 -26.48 30.84 11.21
N ASP A 23 -26.78 30.45 9.97
CA ASP A 23 -26.15 31.02 8.78
C ASP A 23 -26.43 32.52 8.66
N GLY A 24 -27.68 32.92 8.87
CA GLY A 24 -28.08 34.32 8.87
C GLY A 24 -27.35 35.15 9.93
N ILE A 25 -27.12 34.61 11.14
CA ILE A 25 -26.33 35.33 12.15
C ILE A 25 -24.86 35.45 11.73
N ILE A 26 -24.28 34.40 11.15
CA ILE A 26 -22.89 34.44 10.66
C ILE A 26 -22.74 35.42 9.50
N ASP A 27 -23.71 35.49 8.59
CA ASP A 27 -23.71 36.46 7.49
C ASP A 27 -23.73 37.89 8.01
N ARG A 28 -24.55 38.18 9.04
CA ARG A 28 -24.56 39.50 9.68
C ARG A 28 -23.25 39.83 10.39
N ILE A 29 -22.55 38.85 10.93
CA ILE A 29 -21.20 39.01 11.49
C ILE A 29 -20.18 39.25 10.36
N ALA A 30 -20.26 38.52 9.24
CA ALA A 30 -19.38 38.67 8.09
C ALA A 30 -19.50 40.06 7.43
N GLU A 31 -20.74 40.51 7.26
CA GLU A 31 -21.09 41.84 6.73
C GLU A 31 -20.72 42.99 7.69
N GLY A 32 -20.32 42.67 8.93
CA GLY A 32 -19.96 43.65 9.96
C GLY A 32 -21.14 44.36 10.61
N ALA A 33 -22.38 43.87 10.39
CA ALA A 33 -23.58 44.37 11.05
C ALA A 33 -23.70 43.93 12.52
N LEU A 34 -23.00 42.85 12.87
CA LEU A 34 -22.72 42.45 14.24
C LEU A 34 -21.20 42.45 14.43
N ALA A 35 -20.71 43.28 15.35
CA ALA A 35 -19.30 43.36 15.70
C ALA A 35 -18.96 42.48 16.91
N ASP A 36 -17.68 42.17 17.06
CA ASP A 36 -17.15 41.47 18.22
C ASP A 36 -17.60 42.17 19.53
N GLY A 37 -18.13 41.39 20.47
CA GLY A 37 -18.66 41.86 21.76
C GLY A 37 -20.12 42.35 21.72
N ASP A 38 -20.74 42.48 20.54
CA ASP A 38 -22.15 42.89 20.41
C ASP A 38 -23.08 41.89 21.07
N ARG A 39 -24.07 42.41 21.79
CA ARG A 39 -25.06 41.58 22.49
C ARG A 39 -26.20 41.19 21.55
N LEU A 40 -26.42 39.90 21.41
CA LEU A 40 -27.54 39.35 20.66
C LEU A 40 -28.86 39.47 21.45
N PRO A 41 -30.02 39.50 20.78
CA PRO A 41 -31.31 39.43 21.45
C PRO A 41 -31.45 38.15 22.29
N SER A 42 -32.30 38.20 23.32
CA SER A 42 -32.61 36.99 24.09
C SER A 42 -33.29 35.93 23.20
N THR A 43 -33.16 34.66 23.55
CA THR A 43 -33.80 33.56 22.80
C THR A 43 -35.32 33.70 22.70
N ARG A 44 -35.96 34.41 23.65
CA ARG A 44 -37.40 34.69 23.64
C ARG A 44 -37.75 35.79 22.63
N ALA A 45 -37.03 36.91 22.70
CA ALA A 45 -37.22 38.03 21.76
C ALA A 45 -36.93 37.62 20.31
N LEU A 46 -35.88 36.83 20.10
CA LEU A 46 -35.53 36.36 18.75
C LEU A 46 -36.53 35.31 18.23
N ALA A 47 -37.11 34.48 19.10
CA ALA A 47 -38.18 33.55 18.72
C ALA A 47 -39.46 34.29 18.30
N GLU A 48 -39.87 35.32 19.05
CA GLU A 48 -41.01 36.18 18.69
C GLU A 48 -40.77 36.92 17.38
N GLN A 49 -39.56 37.42 17.15
CA GLN A 49 -39.20 38.17 15.94
C GLN A 49 -39.14 37.29 14.69
N THR A 50 -38.65 36.05 14.81
CA THR A 50 -38.45 35.13 13.67
C THR A 50 -39.64 34.19 13.43
N GLY A 51 -40.60 34.13 14.35
CA GLY A 51 -41.70 33.16 14.30
C GLY A 51 -41.27 31.72 14.62
N LEU A 52 -40.01 31.48 14.98
CA LEU A 52 -39.48 30.16 15.33
C LEU A 52 -39.83 29.78 16.78
N SER A 53 -39.87 28.48 17.06
CA SER A 53 -40.00 28.03 18.45
C SER A 53 -38.78 28.45 19.27
N ARG A 54 -38.98 28.76 20.56
CA ARG A 54 -37.87 29.07 21.47
C ARG A 54 -36.81 27.97 21.51
N GLY A 55 -37.21 26.69 21.41
CA GLY A 55 -36.28 25.56 21.37
C GLY A 55 -35.40 25.57 20.11
N THR A 56 -35.93 26.01 18.97
CA THR A 56 -35.18 26.17 17.72
C THR A 56 -34.10 27.26 17.84
N VAL A 57 -34.44 28.39 18.45
CA VAL A 57 -33.51 29.50 18.66
C VAL A 57 -32.42 29.15 19.68
N VAL A 58 -32.78 28.45 20.76
CA VAL A 58 -31.80 27.94 21.73
C VAL A 58 -30.79 27.02 21.04
N ARG A 59 -31.26 26.08 20.22
CA ARG A 59 -30.38 25.19 19.45
C ARG A 59 -29.43 25.94 18.51
N ALA A 60 -29.91 27.00 17.84
CA ALA A 60 -29.07 27.84 16.98
C ALA A 60 -27.98 28.56 17.78
N PHE A 61 -28.31 29.07 18.97
CA PHE A 61 -27.35 29.74 19.84
C PHE A 61 -26.33 28.76 20.43
N ASP A 62 -26.77 27.56 20.83
CA ASP A 62 -25.88 26.49 21.29
C ASP A 62 -24.90 26.08 20.18
N GLU A 63 -25.37 26.00 18.93
CA GLU A 63 -24.54 25.69 17.76
C GLU A 63 -23.52 26.80 17.45
N LEU A 64 -23.95 28.07 17.44
CA LEU A 64 -23.06 29.22 17.28
C LEU A 64 -22.02 29.30 18.42
N ALA A 65 -22.40 28.96 19.64
CA ALA A 65 -21.52 28.97 20.80
C ALA A 65 -20.49 27.85 20.73
N ALA A 66 -20.91 26.63 20.38
CA ALA A 66 -20.02 25.51 20.17
C ALA A 66 -19.01 25.77 19.02
N ALA A 67 -19.42 26.50 17.99
CA ALA A 67 -18.57 26.91 16.88
C ALA A 67 -17.73 28.18 17.16
N GLY A 68 -17.87 28.78 18.35
CA GLY A 68 -17.08 29.93 18.78
C GLY A 68 -17.51 31.29 18.18
N PHE A 69 -18.63 31.38 17.46
CA PHE A 69 -19.15 32.64 16.92
C PHE A 69 -19.78 33.54 17.99
N VAL A 70 -20.31 32.93 19.07
CA VAL A 70 -20.91 33.65 20.18
C VAL A 70 -20.47 33.07 21.52
N GLU A 71 -20.50 33.88 22.56
CA GLU A 71 -20.27 33.49 23.94
C GLU A 71 -21.51 33.82 24.78
N SER A 72 -21.83 32.96 25.75
CA SER A 72 -22.91 33.22 26.71
C SER A 72 -22.34 33.27 28.12
N ALA A 73 -22.64 34.34 28.85
CA ALA A 73 -22.25 34.47 30.25
C ALA A 73 -23.48 34.60 31.14
N HIS A 74 -23.50 33.83 32.24
CA HIS A 74 -24.65 33.70 33.14
C HIS A 74 -25.12 35.09 33.62
N GLY A 75 -26.40 35.40 33.40
CA GLY A 75 -27.01 36.69 33.75
C GLY A 75 -26.70 37.88 32.82
N SER A 76 -25.79 37.73 31.83
CA SER A 76 -25.34 38.85 30.97
C SER A 76 -25.77 38.73 29.49
N GLY A 77 -26.39 37.61 29.10
CA GLY A 77 -26.86 37.35 27.73
C GLY A 77 -25.79 36.75 26.81
N THR A 78 -26.14 36.62 25.53
CA THR A 78 -25.25 36.10 24.49
C THR A 78 -24.59 37.24 23.73
N ARG A 79 -23.29 37.15 23.46
CA ARG A 79 -22.51 38.15 22.73
C ARG A 79 -21.73 37.52 21.58
N VAL A 80 -21.45 38.28 20.53
CA VAL A 80 -20.54 37.86 19.46
C VAL A 80 -19.13 37.73 20.02
N SER A 81 -18.47 36.61 19.80
CA SER A 81 -17.11 36.36 20.31
C SER A 81 -16.08 37.29 19.67
N ALA A 82 -15.00 37.59 20.39
CA ALA A 82 -13.85 38.25 19.78
C ALA A 82 -13.25 37.38 18.66
N GLY A 83 -13.00 37.96 17.49
CA GLY A 83 -12.51 37.27 16.30
C GLY A 83 -13.60 36.65 15.41
N ALA A 84 -14.87 36.66 15.83
CA ALA A 84 -15.97 36.09 15.04
C ALA A 84 -16.17 36.83 13.71
N GLY A 85 -15.99 38.16 13.69
CA GLY A 85 -16.03 38.96 12.46
C GLY A 85 -14.94 38.56 11.44
N LEU A 86 -13.74 38.23 11.90
CA LEU A 86 -12.66 37.77 11.04
C LEU A 86 -12.94 36.36 10.50
N ALA A 87 -13.41 35.45 11.36
CA ALA A 87 -13.75 34.08 10.99
C ALA A 87 -14.89 34.03 9.95
N ALA A 88 -15.97 34.79 10.19
CA ALA A 88 -17.11 34.84 9.28
C ALA A 88 -16.74 35.38 7.89
N ARG A 89 -15.93 36.45 7.82
CA ARG A 89 -15.43 37.00 6.53
C ARG A 89 -14.49 36.06 5.79
N ALA A 90 -13.77 35.20 6.51
CA ALA A 90 -12.95 34.14 5.92
C ALA A 90 -13.77 32.94 5.42
N GLY A 91 -15.10 33.00 5.50
CA GLY A 91 -16.00 31.93 5.08
C GLY A 91 -16.18 30.82 6.11
N ALA A 92 -15.75 31.03 7.37
CA ALA A 92 -16.02 30.06 8.43
C ALA A 92 -17.53 30.01 8.73
N ARG A 93 -18.03 28.79 8.92
CA ARG A 93 -19.43 28.48 9.22
C ARG A 93 -19.46 27.45 10.36
N THR A 94 -20.61 27.22 10.97
CA THR A 94 -20.76 26.13 11.97
C THR A 94 -20.76 24.74 11.32
N ARG A 95 -21.03 24.68 10.02
CA ARG A 95 -21.06 23.47 9.21
C ARG A 95 -20.27 23.71 7.93
N GLY A 96 -19.52 22.70 7.48
CA GLY A 96 -18.77 22.82 6.23
C GLY A 96 -19.72 23.02 5.04
N HIS A 97 -19.76 24.22 4.47
CA HIS A 97 -20.29 24.44 3.13
C HIS A 97 -19.16 24.16 2.17
N ALA A 98 -19.10 22.93 1.63
CA ALA A 98 -18.20 22.66 0.53
C ALA A 98 -18.83 23.26 -0.72
N ASP A 99 -18.24 24.32 -1.27
CA ASP A 99 -18.43 24.59 -2.69
C ASP A 99 -18.14 23.27 -3.42
N PRO A 100 -18.96 22.85 -4.39
CA PRO A 100 -18.65 21.71 -5.21
C PRO A 100 -17.40 22.06 -6.02
N VAL A 101 -16.23 21.83 -5.42
CA VAL A 101 -14.97 21.74 -6.14
C VAL A 101 -15.25 20.70 -7.20
N ALA A 102 -15.17 21.10 -8.47
CA ALA A 102 -15.16 20.18 -9.61
C ALA A 102 -13.91 19.31 -9.48
N SER A 103 -13.95 18.39 -8.53
CA SER A 103 -12.90 17.43 -8.26
C SER A 103 -13.05 16.40 -9.36
N SER A 104 -12.06 16.34 -10.24
CA SER A 104 -11.80 15.17 -11.08
C SER A 104 -11.34 14.00 -10.18
N ALA A 105 -12.07 13.74 -9.08
CA ALA A 105 -11.80 12.64 -8.20
C ALA A 105 -11.86 11.38 -9.07
N PRO A 106 -10.77 10.61 -9.16
CA PRO A 106 -10.79 9.39 -9.94
C PRO A 106 -11.91 8.51 -9.41
N GLU A 107 -12.84 8.13 -10.29
CA GLU A 107 -13.95 7.27 -9.89
C GLU A 107 -13.39 6.00 -9.23
N PRO A 108 -13.98 5.56 -8.10
CA PRO A 108 -13.58 4.32 -7.47
C PRO A 108 -13.80 3.17 -8.45
N ARG A 109 -12.70 2.63 -8.99
CA ARG A 109 -12.72 1.52 -9.95
C ARG A 109 -13.38 0.29 -9.32
N ARG A 110 -14.62 -0.02 -9.72
CA ARG A 110 -15.39 -1.19 -9.24
C ARG A 110 -15.05 -2.44 -10.06
N GLY A 111 -14.57 -3.48 -9.39
CA GLY A 111 -14.29 -4.79 -10.00
C GLY A 111 -13.11 -4.76 -10.98
N ARG A 112 -12.32 -5.85 -11.01
CA ARG A 112 -11.26 -6.00 -12.01
C ARG A 112 -11.73 -7.00 -13.05
N SER A 113 -11.76 -6.58 -14.30
CA SER A 113 -12.07 -7.43 -15.46
C SER A 113 -11.12 -8.63 -15.53
N PRO A 114 -11.57 -9.81 -16.04
CA PRO A 114 -10.67 -10.90 -16.42
C PRO A 114 -9.58 -10.48 -17.42
N ARG A 115 -9.84 -9.41 -18.19
CA ARG A 115 -8.88 -8.77 -19.10
C ARG A 115 -7.90 -7.79 -18.43
N ASP A 116 -7.81 -7.81 -17.10
CA ASP A 116 -6.83 -7.04 -16.32
C ASP A 116 -5.63 -7.90 -15.93
N LEU A 117 -4.61 -7.88 -16.80
CA LEU A 117 -3.35 -8.61 -16.66
C LEU A 117 -2.28 -7.80 -15.92
N ARG A 118 -2.62 -6.70 -15.25
CA ARG A 118 -1.64 -5.96 -14.46
C ARG A 118 -1.13 -6.84 -13.29
N PRO A 119 0.18 -6.86 -13.01
CA PRO A 119 0.77 -7.71 -12.00
C PRO A 119 0.32 -7.37 -10.58
N GLY A 120 0.50 -8.34 -9.70
CA GLY A 120 0.52 -8.11 -8.27
C GLY A 120 -0.78 -8.39 -7.51
N ILE A 121 -1.77 -8.99 -8.14
CA ILE A 121 -2.98 -9.47 -7.47
C ILE A 121 -3.20 -10.95 -7.79
N PRO A 122 -3.27 -11.84 -6.79
CA PRO A 122 -3.64 -13.24 -6.99
C PRO A 122 -5.13 -13.42 -7.28
N ASP A 123 -5.51 -14.61 -7.71
CA ASP A 123 -6.91 -15.02 -7.80
C ASP A 123 -7.44 -15.48 -6.44
N ALA A 124 -7.99 -14.53 -5.68
CA ALA A 124 -8.58 -14.79 -4.38
C ALA A 124 -9.80 -15.73 -4.44
N THR A 125 -10.38 -15.99 -5.61
CA THR A 125 -11.48 -16.97 -5.75
C THR A 125 -11.02 -18.41 -5.54
N LEU A 126 -9.71 -18.67 -5.61
CA LEU A 126 -9.11 -19.97 -5.33
C LEU A 126 -9.06 -20.30 -3.83
N VAL A 127 -9.18 -19.28 -2.97
CA VAL A 127 -9.24 -19.47 -1.52
C VAL A 127 -10.52 -20.22 -1.16
N ASP A 128 -10.38 -21.30 -0.40
CA ASP A 128 -11.54 -22.04 0.10
C ASP A 128 -12.34 -21.17 1.08
N GLN A 129 -13.47 -20.65 0.61
CA GLN A 129 -14.30 -19.73 1.36
C GLN A 129 -14.89 -20.34 2.64
N ARG A 130 -15.03 -21.66 2.73
CA ARG A 130 -15.52 -22.32 3.96
C ARG A 130 -14.40 -22.36 4.99
N ALA A 131 -13.19 -22.75 4.58
CA ALA A 131 -12.01 -22.74 5.44
C ALA A 131 -11.66 -21.32 5.91
N TRP A 132 -11.72 -20.33 5.02
CA TRP A 132 -11.49 -18.93 5.38
C TRP A 132 -12.52 -18.42 6.39
N ARG A 133 -13.82 -18.66 6.16
CA ARG A 133 -14.88 -18.30 7.12
C ARG A 133 -14.71 -19.00 8.48
N ALA A 134 -14.22 -20.23 8.50
CA ALA A 134 -13.92 -20.93 9.74
C ALA A 134 -12.75 -20.27 10.50
N ALA A 135 -11.69 -19.90 9.80
CA ALA A 135 -10.55 -19.19 10.38
C ALA A 135 -10.94 -17.81 10.94
N VAL A 136 -11.75 -17.05 10.21
CA VAL A 136 -12.29 -15.76 10.69
C VAL A 136 -13.18 -15.95 11.91
N ARG A 137 -14.04 -16.98 11.95
CA ARG A 137 -14.84 -17.28 13.15
C ARG A 137 -13.98 -17.65 14.34
N ALA A 138 -12.92 -18.44 14.14
CA ALA A 138 -11.99 -18.80 15.20
C ALA A 138 -11.27 -17.56 15.77
N ALA A 139 -10.81 -16.66 14.89
CA ALA A 139 -10.22 -15.38 15.29
C ALA A 139 -11.22 -14.49 16.04
N ALA A 140 -12.44 -14.35 15.53
CA ALA A 140 -13.47 -13.53 16.17
C ALA A 140 -13.95 -14.08 17.52
N ALA A 141 -13.89 -15.40 17.72
CA ALA A 141 -14.26 -16.05 18.99
C ALA A 141 -13.34 -15.65 20.16
N GLN A 142 -12.13 -15.16 19.89
CA GLN A 142 -11.23 -14.62 20.90
C GLN A 142 -11.70 -13.26 21.46
N GLY A 143 -12.66 -12.61 20.79
CA GLY A 143 -13.19 -11.29 21.18
C GLY A 143 -12.27 -10.12 20.83
N LEU A 144 -12.71 -8.90 21.14
CA LEU A 144 -11.88 -7.70 21.02
C LEU A 144 -11.09 -7.51 22.31
N ALA A 145 -9.84 -7.96 22.32
CA ALA A 145 -8.96 -7.90 23.49
C ALA A 145 -8.34 -6.51 23.74
N GLY A 146 -8.57 -5.52 22.86
CA GLY A 146 -7.99 -4.17 23.00
C GLY A 146 -6.46 -4.11 22.83
N LEU A 147 -5.86 -5.19 22.31
CA LEU A 147 -4.42 -5.31 22.10
C LEU A 147 -3.89 -4.24 21.16
N ASN A 148 -2.67 -3.79 21.44
CA ASN A 148 -1.93 -2.93 20.56
C ASN A 148 -1.06 -3.75 19.59
N PRO A 149 -1.38 -3.88 18.29
CA PRO A 149 -0.69 -4.83 17.40
C PRO A 149 0.81 -4.56 17.17
N TRP A 150 1.30 -3.36 17.47
CA TRP A 150 2.72 -3.00 17.35
C TRP A 150 3.52 -3.16 18.66
N GLU A 151 2.85 -3.37 19.79
CA GLU A 151 3.48 -3.70 21.09
C GLU A 151 3.17 -5.15 21.52
N GLU A 152 2.04 -5.68 21.06
CA GLU A 152 1.48 -7.00 21.40
C GLU A 152 1.11 -7.76 20.10
N PRO A 153 2.11 -8.11 19.26
CA PRO A 153 1.85 -8.82 18.01
C PRO A 153 1.35 -10.25 18.26
N SER A 154 0.46 -10.74 17.39
CA SER A 154 -0.15 -12.08 17.47
C SER A 154 0.90 -13.21 17.66
N PRO A 155 0.94 -13.87 18.84
CA PRO A 155 1.84 -14.99 19.08
C PRO A 155 1.48 -16.21 18.22
N SER A 156 0.18 -16.47 18.03
CA SER A 156 -0.34 -17.55 17.20
C SER A 156 0.14 -17.41 15.75
N LEU A 157 0.03 -16.21 15.18
CA LEU A 157 0.50 -15.96 13.82
C LEU A 157 2.02 -16.12 13.70
N ARG A 158 2.79 -15.62 14.67
CA ARG A 158 4.26 -15.79 14.67
C ARG A 158 4.66 -17.27 14.66
N ALA A 159 4.03 -18.08 15.51
CA ALA A 159 4.28 -19.53 15.56
C ALA A 159 3.85 -20.24 14.27
N ALA A 160 2.67 -19.91 13.74
CA ALA A 160 2.16 -20.49 12.50
C ALA A 160 3.06 -20.14 11.29
N LEU A 161 3.53 -18.89 11.20
CA LEU A 161 4.47 -18.44 10.18
C LEU A 161 5.84 -19.11 10.32
N ALA A 162 6.38 -19.29 11.53
CA ALA A 162 7.62 -20.02 11.75
C ALA A 162 7.54 -21.44 11.18
N GLY A 163 6.42 -22.13 11.44
CA GLY A 163 6.14 -23.45 10.86
C GLY A 163 6.02 -23.42 9.33
N HIS A 164 5.39 -22.38 8.77
CA HIS A 164 5.22 -22.19 7.33
C HIS A 164 6.57 -21.94 6.62
N LEU A 165 7.38 -21.01 7.14
CA LEU A 165 8.69 -20.66 6.59
C LEU A 165 9.67 -21.84 6.65
N ARG A 166 9.63 -22.64 7.71
CA ARG A 166 10.41 -23.89 7.77
C ARG A 166 10.04 -24.85 6.64
N ARG A 167 8.75 -25.05 6.36
CA ARG A 167 8.28 -26.00 5.34
C ARG A 167 8.50 -25.51 3.91
N HIS A 168 8.25 -24.23 3.65
CA HIS A 168 8.24 -23.68 2.28
C HIS A 168 9.52 -22.95 1.87
N ARG A 169 10.35 -22.57 2.84
CA ARG A 169 11.59 -21.80 2.60
C ARG A 169 12.84 -22.40 3.23
N GLY A 170 12.71 -23.46 4.02
CA GLY A 170 13.84 -24.05 4.74
C GLY A 170 14.37 -23.19 5.89
N ILE A 171 13.63 -22.15 6.30
CA ILE A 171 14.07 -21.25 7.37
C ILE A 171 13.64 -21.84 8.71
N ALA A 172 14.58 -22.50 9.41
CA ALA A 172 14.35 -23.07 10.73
C ALA A 172 14.47 -22.01 11.84
N GLY A 173 13.77 -22.20 12.95
CA GLY A 173 13.87 -21.33 14.13
C GLY A 173 13.43 -19.89 13.90
N ALA A 174 12.64 -19.62 12.86
CA ALA A 174 12.21 -18.27 12.52
C ALA A 174 11.38 -17.62 13.63
N GLU A 175 11.74 -16.40 14.01
CA GLU A 175 10.93 -15.54 14.86
C GLU A 175 10.49 -14.32 14.03
N PRO A 176 9.34 -14.36 13.33
CA PRO A 176 8.94 -13.24 12.48
C PRO A 176 8.45 -12.06 13.30
N LEU A 177 8.88 -10.85 12.90
CA LEU A 177 8.20 -9.59 13.20
C LEU A 177 7.06 -9.39 12.20
N LEU A 178 5.94 -8.86 12.67
CA LEU A 178 4.72 -8.71 11.87
C LEU A 178 4.54 -7.27 11.38
N PHE A 179 4.10 -7.11 10.13
CA PHE A 179 3.90 -5.83 9.47
C PHE A 179 2.56 -5.79 8.75
N ASP A 180 2.01 -4.58 8.57
CA ASP A 180 0.83 -4.34 7.72
C ASP A 180 1.17 -4.45 6.21
N SER A 181 2.46 -4.36 5.85
CA SER A 181 2.96 -4.55 4.48
C SER A 181 4.46 -4.77 4.41
N SER A 182 4.94 -5.36 3.30
CA SER A 182 6.37 -5.44 3.02
C SER A 182 7.03 -4.07 2.91
N ARG A 183 6.29 -3.04 2.47
CA ARG A 183 6.77 -1.64 2.43
C ARG A 183 7.14 -1.13 3.83
N SER A 184 6.29 -1.35 4.82
CA SER A 184 6.59 -1.00 6.21
C SER A 184 7.81 -1.78 6.74
N ALA A 185 7.96 -3.05 6.37
CA ALA A 185 9.16 -3.82 6.71
C ALA A 185 10.44 -3.24 6.09
N ILE A 186 10.41 -2.91 4.80
CA ILE A 186 11.54 -2.29 4.10
C ILE A 186 11.90 -0.93 4.74
N ALA A 187 10.91 -0.09 5.04
CA ALA A 187 11.14 1.20 5.69
C ALA A 187 11.77 1.03 7.08
N ALA A 188 11.25 0.09 7.89
CA ALA A 188 11.78 -0.21 9.22
C ALA A 188 13.23 -0.71 9.16
N LEU A 189 13.55 -1.60 8.22
CA LEU A 189 14.91 -2.10 8.00
C LEU A 189 15.87 -0.98 7.58
N CYS A 190 15.44 -0.11 6.67
CA CYS A 190 16.22 1.05 6.25
C CYS A 190 16.51 2.00 7.43
N ALA A 191 15.48 2.33 8.21
CA ALA A 191 15.62 3.19 9.39
C ALA A 191 16.53 2.55 10.44
N ALA A 192 16.31 1.28 10.77
CA ALA A 192 17.07 0.53 11.76
C ALA A 192 18.57 0.45 11.39
N PHE A 193 18.87 0.12 10.13
CA PHE A 193 20.26 0.01 9.68
C PHE A 193 21.00 1.34 9.70
N THR A 194 20.29 2.44 9.42
CA THR A 194 20.82 3.81 9.45
C THR A 194 21.03 4.30 10.88
N ALA A 195 20.09 4.00 11.79
CA ALA A 195 20.21 4.33 13.21
C ALA A 195 21.33 3.55 13.92
N ALA A 196 21.64 2.33 13.48
CA ALA A 196 22.63 1.44 14.08
C ALA A 196 24.12 1.84 13.86
N GLY A 197 24.43 3.13 13.77
CA GLY A 197 25.82 3.60 13.60
C GLY A 197 25.97 5.12 13.61
N PRO A 198 26.05 5.77 14.79
CA PRO A 198 26.15 7.24 14.91
C PRO A 198 27.42 7.84 14.27
N ASP A 199 28.48 7.05 14.07
CA ASP A 199 29.75 7.47 13.46
C ASP A 199 29.97 6.91 12.04
N ARG A 200 28.92 6.39 11.38
CA ARG A 200 29.04 5.76 10.05
C ARG A 200 28.54 6.70 8.95
N PRO A 201 29.20 6.71 7.77
CA PRO A 201 28.77 7.51 6.62
C PRO A 201 27.33 7.13 6.20
N PRO A 202 26.62 8.02 5.49
CA PRO A 202 25.28 7.74 5.00
C PRO A 202 25.26 6.44 4.19
N ALA A 203 24.36 5.53 4.55
CA ALA A 203 24.21 4.25 3.86
C ALA A 203 23.63 4.49 2.46
N VAL A 204 24.22 3.85 1.46
CA VAL A 204 23.67 3.83 0.10
C VAL A 204 22.66 2.68 0.00
N PHE A 205 21.58 2.89 -0.75
CA PHE A 205 20.59 1.85 -1.03
C PHE A 205 20.76 1.34 -2.47
N HIS A 206 21.18 0.09 -2.65
CA HIS A 206 21.35 -0.54 -3.96
C HIS A 206 20.10 -1.35 -4.30
N MET A 207 19.63 -1.28 -5.55
CA MET A 207 18.51 -2.10 -6.01
C MET A 207 18.58 -2.43 -7.51
N GLU A 208 17.92 -3.51 -7.88
CA GLU A 208 17.69 -3.92 -9.27
C GLU A 208 16.79 -2.92 -10.01
N ASP A 209 17.03 -2.73 -11.31
CA ASP A 209 16.31 -1.84 -12.22
C ASP A 209 16.21 -2.48 -13.63
N PRO A 210 15.01 -2.70 -14.19
CA PRO A 210 13.70 -2.44 -13.60
C PRO A 210 13.50 -3.20 -12.30
N GLY A 211 12.76 -2.59 -11.37
CA GLY A 211 12.69 -3.06 -10.00
C GLY A 211 11.42 -2.68 -9.26
N TYR A 212 11.32 -3.10 -8.00
CA TYR A 212 10.17 -2.73 -7.18
C TYR A 212 10.25 -1.27 -6.72
N ARG A 213 9.56 -0.38 -7.45
CA ARG A 213 9.44 1.06 -7.12
C ARG A 213 9.02 1.33 -5.67
N GLY A 214 8.23 0.42 -5.07
CA GLY A 214 7.83 0.54 -3.67
C GLY A 214 9.02 0.54 -2.71
N ALA A 215 10.02 -0.32 -2.92
CA ALA A 215 11.22 -0.36 -2.09
C ALA A 215 12.03 0.94 -2.18
N ARG A 216 12.20 1.47 -3.41
CA ARG A 216 12.86 2.75 -3.65
C ARG A 216 12.20 3.91 -2.92
N LEU A 217 10.86 3.96 -2.94
CA LEU A 217 10.10 4.98 -2.22
C LEU A 217 10.34 4.87 -0.70
N MET A 218 10.35 3.66 -0.15
CA MET A 218 10.63 3.46 1.28
C MET A 218 12.06 3.87 1.65
N ALA A 219 13.04 3.57 0.79
CA ALA A 219 14.42 4.04 1.00
C ALA A 219 14.50 5.57 1.00
N ARG A 220 13.87 6.24 0.03
CA ARG A 220 13.83 7.71 -0.07
C ARG A 220 13.13 8.37 1.12
N GLU A 221 12.05 7.78 1.63
CA GLU A 221 11.37 8.26 2.84
C GLU A 221 12.28 8.21 4.08
N GLN A 222 13.31 7.35 4.08
CA GLN A 222 14.33 7.29 5.13
C GLN A 222 15.58 8.13 4.79
N GLY A 223 15.52 9.00 3.77
CA GLY A 223 16.63 9.85 3.37
C GLY A 223 17.77 9.14 2.63
N LEU A 224 17.56 7.90 2.18
CA LEU A 224 18.58 7.11 1.48
C LEU A 224 18.54 7.39 -0.03
N GLU A 225 19.73 7.52 -0.62
CA GLU A 225 19.90 7.58 -2.07
C GLU A 225 19.92 6.17 -2.66
N ALA A 226 19.13 5.98 -3.73
CA ALA A 226 19.05 4.70 -4.42
C ALA A 226 20.02 4.64 -5.61
N ARG A 227 21.01 3.73 -5.57
CA ARG A 227 21.85 3.35 -6.72
C ARG A 227 21.23 2.16 -7.44
N LEU A 228 20.92 2.35 -8.72
CA LEU A 228 20.20 1.39 -9.55
C LEU A 228 21.16 0.53 -10.35
N HIS A 229 20.88 -0.77 -10.42
CA HIS A 229 21.69 -1.77 -11.13
C HIS A 229 20.83 -2.51 -12.14
N PRO A 230 21.32 -2.78 -13.36
CA PRO A 230 20.55 -3.52 -14.35
C PRO A 230 20.15 -4.89 -13.80
N ALA A 231 18.89 -5.27 -14.00
CA ALA A 231 18.35 -6.57 -13.63
C ALA A 231 18.83 -7.65 -14.62
N GLU A 232 20.06 -8.16 -14.41
CA GLU A 232 20.67 -9.17 -15.27
C GLU A 232 20.04 -10.57 -15.10
N PRO A 233 20.10 -11.45 -16.12
CA PRO A 233 19.58 -12.82 -16.04
C PRO A 233 20.12 -13.66 -14.87
N GLY A 234 21.38 -13.41 -14.47
CA GLY A 234 22.01 -14.08 -13.32
C GLY A 234 21.61 -13.49 -11.96
N GLY A 235 20.90 -12.36 -11.94
CA GLY A 235 20.63 -11.53 -10.77
C GLY A 235 21.70 -10.46 -10.52
N LEU A 236 21.46 -9.63 -9.49
CA LEU A 236 22.33 -8.51 -9.11
C LEU A 236 23.80 -8.93 -8.90
N ASP A 237 24.72 -8.15 -9.48
CA ASP A 237 26.17 -8.36 -9.40
C ASP A 237 26.79 -7.65 -8.18
N ALA A 238 27.20 -8.43 -7.19
CA ALA A 238 27.86 -7.91 -5.99
C ALA A 238 29.17 -7.15 -6.27
N ALA A 239 29.85 -7.42 -7.40
CA ALA A 239 31.07 -6.72 -7.78
C ALA A 239 30.84 -5.24 -8.10
N ARG A 240 29.60 -4.85 -8.43
CA ARG A 240 29.22 -3.46 -8.77
C ARG A 240 28.79 -2.62 -7.56
N LEU A 241 28.74 -3.21 -6.37
CA LEU A 241 28.22 -2.55 -5.17
C LEU A 241 29.26 -1.68 -4.45
N GLY A 242 30.55 -1.80 -4.78
CA GLY A 242 31.64 -1.12 -4.08
C GLY A 242 31.98 -1.80 -2.74
N ALA A 243 32.76 -1.10 -1.90
CA ALA A 243 33.26 -1.63 -0.63
C ALA A 243 32.67 -0.93 0.61
N GLU A 244 31.78 0.04 0.40
CA GLU A 244 31.14 0.80 1.47
C GLU A 244 30.01 0.01 2.12
N ARG A 245 29.72 0.35 3.38
CA ARG A 245 28.55 -0.18 4.09
C ARG A 245 27.27 0.36 3.47
N ALA A 246 26.39 -0.53 3.07
CA ALA A 246 25.19 -0.20 2.32
C ALA A 246 24.02 -1.14 2.65
N ILE A 247 22.88 -0.83 2.05
CA ILE A 247 21.70 -1.69 2.01
C ILE A 247 21.53 -2.16 0.57
N VAL A 248 21.27 -3.44 0.34
CA VAL A 248 20.87 -3.99 -0.96
C VAL A 248 19.44 -4.48 -0.85
N PHE A 249 18.57 -4.07 -1.75
CA PHE A 249 17.26 -4.66 -1.94
C PHE A 249 17.26 -5.52 -3.20
N THR A 250 16.84 -6.78 -3.09
CA THR A 250 16.79 -7.71 -4.22
C THR A 250 15.59 -8.67 -4.10
N THR A 251 15.17 -9.20 -5.23
CA THR A 251 14.10 -10.20 -5.37
C THR A 251 14.67 -11.52 -5.92
N PRO A 252 15.58 -12.19 -5.19
CA PRO A 252 16.49 -13.19 -5.76
C PRO A 252 15.78 -14.47 -6.21
N ALA A 253 14.64 -14.77 -5.61
CA ALA A 253 13.87 -15.97 -5.91
C ALA A 253 13.09 -15.85 -7.22
N HIS A 254 12.63 -14.65 -7.57
CA HIS A 254 11.90 -14.33 -8.80
C HIS A 254 11.92 -12.81 -9.00
N GLN A 255 12.85 -12.32 -9.81
CA GLN A 255 13.15 -10.90 -9.92
C GLN A 255 11.90 -10.13 -10.35
N PHE A 256 11.52 -9.07 -9.65
CA PHE A 256 10.43 -8.23 -10.09
C PHE A 256 10.96 -7.04 -10.93
N PRO A 257 10.51 -6.85 -12.19
CA PRO A 257 9.46 -7.59 -12.89
C PRO A 257 9.95 -8.72 -13.82
N LEU A 258 11.22 -8.76 -14.25
CA LEU A 258 11.68 -9.59 -15.37
C LEU A 258 11.62 -11.10 -15.11
N GLY A 259 11.46 -11.49 -13.84
CA GLY A 259 11.28 -12.86 -13.41
C GLY A 259 12.55 -13.71 -13.51
N HIS A 260 13.71 -13.08 -13.64
CA HIS A 260 15.00 -13.77 -13.56
C HIS A 260 15.20 -14.39 -12.18
N ARG A 261 15.83 -15.56 -12.14
CA ARG A 261 16.19 -16.23 -10.89
C ARG A 261 17.66 -15.95 -10.61
N MET A 262 17.97 -15.40 -9.45
CA MET A 262 19.36 -15.18 -9.05
C MET A 262 20.09 -16.52 -8.93
N SER A 263 21.20 -16.62 -9.66
CA SER A 263 22.08 -17.79 -9.71
C SER A 263 22.78 -18.06 -8.38
N VAL A 264 23.23 -19.30 -8.17
CA VAL A 264 23.85 -19.73 -6.90
C VAL A 264 25.12 -18.95 -6.60
N ASP A 265 25.97 -18.70 -7.60
CA ASP A 265 27.20 -17.92 -7.47
C ASP A 265 26.92 -16.46 -7.10
N ARG A 266 25.91 -15.82 -7.73
CA ARG A 266 25.49 -14.45 -7.36
C ARG A 266 24.95 -14.37 -5.93
N ARG A 267 24.17 -15.37 -5.50
CA ARG A 267 23.66 -15.45 -4.12
C ARG A 267 24.79 -15.53 -3.10
N VAL A 268 25.77 -16.40 -3.31
CA VAL A 268 26.95 -16.54 -2.43
C VAL A 268 27.77 -15.25 -2.44
N ALA A 269 28.05 -14.69 -3.62
CA ALA A 269 28.81 -13.45 -3.74
C ALA A 269 28.16 -12.28 -3.02
N LEU A 270 26.82 -12.18 -3.07
CA LEU A 270 26.06 -11.13 -2.38
C LEU A 270 26.14 -11.27 -0.86
N VAL A 271 25.99 -12.49 -0.33
CA VAL A 271 26.13 -12.74 1.12
C VAL A 271 27.55 -12.46 1.60
N GLU A 272 28.58 -12.94 0.88
CA GLU A 272 29.98 -12.69 1.24
C GLU A 272 30.36 -11.21 1.14
N TRP A 273 29.82 -10.48 0.15
CA TRP A 273 29.96 -9.03 0.08
C TRP A 273 29.33 -8.34 1.30
N ALA A 274 28.13 -8.75 1.70
CA ALA A 274 27.44 -8.15 2.84
C ALA A 274 28.19 -8.37 4.16
N ARG A 275 28.73 -9.59 4.34
CA ARG A 275 29.60 -9.94 5.48
C ARG A 275 30.85 -9.07 5.54
N ARG A 276 31.57 -8.97 4.42
CA ARG A 276 32.83 -8.20 4.33
C ARG A 276 32.64 -6.71 4.58
N THR A 277 31.50 -6.14 4.21
CA THR A 277 31.24 -4.69 4.30
C THR A 277 30.38 -4.30 5.51
N GLY A 278 29.87 -5.27 6.28
CA GLY A 278 28.90 -5.01 7.35
C GLY A 278 27.58 -4.44 6.83
N SER A 279 27.21 -4.81 5.60
CA SER A 279 26.02 -4.36 4.89
C SER A 279 24.81 -5.22 5.20
N LEU A 280 23.64 -4.70 4.86
CA LEU A 280 22.35 -5.38 4.95
C LEU A 280 21.86 -5.75 3.54
N VAL A 281 21.41 -6.98 3.36
CA VAL A 281 20.65 -7.42 2.20
C VAL A 281 19.20 -7.61 2.63
N ILE A 282 18.27 -6.95 1.97
CA ILE A 282 16.83 -7.12 2.11
C ILE A 282 16.39 -8.06 0.98
N GLU A 283 16.10 -9.31 1.33
CA GLU A 283 15.51 -10.31 0.45
C GLU A 283 13.98 -10.16 0.48
N ASP A 284 13.41 -9.61 -0.59
CA ASP A 284 11.94 -9.55 -0.76
C ASP A 284 11.43 -10.78 -1.50
N ASP A 285 10.72 -11.62 -0.76
CA ASP A 285 10.18 -12.89 -1.24
C ASP A 285 8.66 -12.81 -1.32
N TYR A 286 8.20 -12.07 -2.34
CA TYR A 286 6.79 -11.72 -2.49
C TYR A 286 5.94 -12.85 -3.08
N ASP A 287 6.52 -13.80 -3.82
CA ASP A 287 5.78 -14.86 -4.51
C ASP A 287 6.44 -16.24 -4.49
N GLY A 288 7.47 -16.45 -3.65
CA GLY A 288 8.29 -17.65 -3.71
C GLY A 288 7.54 -18.96 -3.48
N GLU A 289 6.31 -18.93 -2.94
CA GLU A 289 5.43 -20.08 -2.76
C GLU A 289 4.94 -20.67 -4.10
N PHE A 290 5.02 -19.90 -5.19
CA PHE A 290 4.61 -20.34 -6.52
C PHE A 290 5.84 -20.64 -7.39
N ARG A 291 6.17 -21.92 -7.53
CA ARG A 291 7.23 -22.41 -8.41
C ARG A 291 6.73 -23.53 -9.30
N TYR A 292 7.21 -23.54 -10.54
CA TYR A 292 6.67 -24.42 -11.57
C TYR A 292 7.77 -25.15 -12.32
N GLY A 293 7.78 -26.47 -12.23
CA GLY A 293 8.74 -27.31 -12.96
C GLY A 293 10.16 -27.30 -12.41
N VAL A 294 10.48 -26.45 -11.42
CA VAL A 294 11.79 -26.39 -10.75
C VAL A 294 11.64 -26.31 -9.23
N ALA A 295 12.55 -26.97 -8.50
CA ALA A 295 12.65 -26.82 -7.06
C ALA A 295 13.06 -25.36 -6.71
N PRO A 296 12.50 -24.77 -5.64
CA PRO A 296 12.91 -23.44 -5.19
C PRO A 296 14.38 -23.46 -4.77
N LEU A 297 15.13 -22.42 -5.15
CA LEU A 297 16.41 -22.16 -4.49
C LEU A 297 16.15 -21.72 -3.05
N PRO A 298 16.98 -22.14 -2.08
CA PRO A 298 16.86 -21.70 -0.70
C PRO A 298 16.90 -20.17 -0.59
N ALA A 299 16.15 -19.61 0.37
CA ALA A 299 16.21 -18.18 0.68
C ALA A 299 17.65 -17.77 1.05
N LEU A 300 18.08 -16.55 0.68
CA LEU A 300 19.42 -16.05 0.97
C LEU A 300 19.76 -16.16 2.46
N VAL A 301 18.80 -15.89 3.35
CA VAL A 301 18.98 -15.96 4.81
C VAL A 301 19.40 -17.36 5.31
N THR A 302 19.17 -18.42 4.52
CA THR A 302 19.56 -19.80 4.87
C THR A 302 21.01 -20.13 4.52
N LEU A 303 21.70 -19.27 3.78
CA LEU A 303 23.11 -19.49 3.43
C LEU A 303 24.00 -19.31 4.66
N PRO A 304 25.12 -20.08 4.77
CA PRO A 304 26.07 -19.91 5.86
C PRO A 304 26.56 -18.46 5.98
N GLY A 305 26.49 -17.89 7.19
CA GLY A 305 26.90 -16.51 7.45
C GLY A 305 25.92 -15.42 7.01
N ALA A 306 24.75 -15.79 6.47
CA ALA A 306 23.74 -14.83 6.03
C ALA A 306 22.89 -14.23 7.18
N ALA A 307 22.72 -14.95 8.29
CA ALA A 307 21.77 -14.57 9.36
C ALA A 307 22.02 -13.17 9.96
N ASP A 308 23.27 -12.72 10.00
CA ASP A 308 23.64 -11.40 10.54
C ASP A 308 23.55 -10.26 9.51
N HIS A 309 23.31 -10.58 8.25
CA HIS A 309 23.42 -9.65 7.12
C HIS A 309 22.24 -9.67 6.17
N VAL A 310 21.36 -10.66 6.25
CA VAL A 310 20.19 -10.79 5.36
C VAL A 310 18.91 -10.67 6.17
N ALA A 311 18.09 -9.68 5.85
CA ALA A 311 16.71 -9.59 6.29
C ALA A 311 15.79 -10.26 5.27
N TYR A 312 15.03 -11.26 5.69
CA TYR A 312 14.01 -11.89 4.85
C TYR A 312 12.68 -11.15 5.02
N VAL A 313 11.99 -10.83 3.92
CA VAL A 313 10.67 -10.19 3.92
C VAL A 313 9.70 -11.05 3.12
N GLY A 314 8.57 -11.41 3.74
CA GLY A 314 7.49 -12.14 3.08
C GLY A 314 6.12 -11.47 3.24
N THR A 315 5.13 -11.91 2.48
CA THR A 315 3.78 -11.33 2.51
C THR A 315 2.67 -12.31 2.18
N SER A 316 1.50 -12.12 2.77
CA SER A 316 0.27 -12.83 2.37
C SER A 316 -0.37 -12.26 1.10
N SER A 317 0.08 -11.09 0.63
CA SER A 317 -0.60 -10.31 -0.43
C SER A 317 -0.67 -11.02 -1.78
N LYS A 318 0.31 -11.89 -2.07
CA LYS A 318 0.39 -12.66 -3.32
C LYS A 318 0.00 -14.13 -3.10
N SER A 319 0.24 -14.65 -1.91
CA SER A 319 -0.06 -16.02 -1.53
C SER A 319 -1.56 -16.23 -1.31
N VAL A 320 -2.27 -15.23 -0.76
CA VAL A 320 -3.70 -15.31 -0.45
C VAL A 320 -4.48 -14.15 -1.08
N ALA A 321 -4.35 -12.94 -0.54
CA ALA A 321 -5.07 -11.76 -1.01
C ALA A 321 -4.47 -10.46 -0.44
N PRO A 322 -4.44 -9.36 -1.23
CA PRO A 322 -3.81 -8.10 -0.82
C PRO A 322 -4.57 -7.33 0.26
N ASP A 323 -5.86 -7.62 0.44
CA ASP A 323 -6.73 -7.00 1.44
C ASP A 323 -6.52 -7.55 2.87
N LEU A 324 -5.80 -8.66 3.03
CA LEU A 324 -5.38 -9.15 4.35
C LEU A 324 -4.40 -8.21 5.06
N ARG A 325 -3.57 -7.50 4.29
CA ARG A 325 -2.59 -6.54 4.83
C ARG A 325 -1.69 -7.16 5.91
N VAL A 326 -1.14 -8.34 5.64
CA VAL A 326 -0.16 -9.00 6.52
C VAL A 326 1.14 -9.26 5.76
N ALA A 327 2.24 -8.85 6.38
CA ALA A 327 3.60 -9.15 5.98
C ALA A 327 4.42 -9.53 7.21
N TRP A 328 5.58 -10.11 6.98
CA TRP A 328 6.50 -10.50 8.04
C TRP A 328 7.94 -10.26 7.63
N CYS A 329 8.79 -10.04 8.62
CA CYS A 329 10.22 -9.87 8.42
C CYS A 329 11.02 -10.69 9.45
N LEU A 330 12.15 -11.22 9.00
CA LEU A 330 13.21 -11.77 9.84
C LEU A 330 14.42 -10.84 9.70
N PRO A 331 14.56 -9.79 10.53
CA PRO A 331 15.75 -8.96 10.51
C PRO A 331 16.94 -9.69 11.15
N PRO A 332 18.18 -9.33 10.83
CA PRO A 332 19.34 -9.70 11.63
C PRO A 332 19.14 -9.38 13.11
N ALA A 333 19.67 -10.22 14.01
CA ALA A 333 19.51 -10.05 15.46
C ALA A 333 19.99 -8.67 15.95
N SER A 334 21.03 -8.13 15.32
CA SER A 334 21.58 -6.80 15.61
C SER A 334 20.62 -5.64 15.29
N LEU A 335 19.66 -5.84 14.38
CA LEU A 335 18.67 -4.84 13.98
C LEU A 335 17.30 -5.03 14.64
N TRP A 336 17.06 -6.19 15.28
CA TRP A 336 15.76 -6.57 15.84
C TRP A 336 15.14 -5.47 16.69
N ARG A 337 15.89 -4.98 17.68
CA ARG A 337 15.43 -3.95 18.62
C ARG A 337 15.08 -2.65 17.92
N GLU A 338 15.85 -2.24 16.92
CA GLU A 338 15.59 -1.01 16.17
C GLU A 338 14.34 -1.12 15.30
N VAL A 339 14.14 -2.28 14.67
CA VAL A 339 12.95 -2.56 13.86
C VAL A 339 11.71 -2.57 14.76
N GLU A 340 11.77 -3.20 15.93
CA GLU A 340 10.69 -3.20 16.92
C GLU A 340 10.38 -1.77 17.41
N ARG A 341 11.40 -0.97 17.74
CA ARG A 341 11.21 0.45 18.08
C ARG A 341 10.52 1.22 16.96
N TRP A 342 10.91 0.96 15.70
CA TRP A 342 10.28 1.61 14.55
C TRP A 342 8.79 1.25 14.45
N LEU A 343 8.41 -0.01 14.64
CA LEU A 343 7.01 -0.46 14.65
C LEU A 343 6.19 0.31 15.69
N VAL A 344 6.71 0.44 16.91
CA VAL A 344 6.03 1.14 18.02
C VAL A 344 5.85 2.63 17.73
N VAL A 345 6.92 3.32 17.32
CA VAL A 345 6.89 4.76 17.04
C VAL A 345 5.94 5.10 15.90
N HIS A 346 5.93 4.28 14.85
CA HIS A 346 5.10 4.52 13.66
C HIS A 346 3.72 3.86 13.73
N ARG A 347 3.42 3.16 14.83
CA ARG A 347 2.17 2.43 15.06
C ARG A 347 1.82 1.48 13.91
N ARG A 348 2.81 0.68 13.50
CA ARG A 348 2.70 -0.25 12.37
C ARG A 348 2.57 -1.68 12.84
N GLY A 349 1.57 -2.38 12.31
CA GLY A 349 1.32 -3.78 12.58
C GLY A 349 0.05 -4.21 11.85
N PRO A 350 -0.10 -5.49 11.51
CA PRO A 350 -1.36 -5.97 10.95
C PRO A 350 -2.46 -5.87 12.00
N SER A 351 -3.67 -5.53 11.59
CA SER A 351 -4.83 -5.58 12.49
C SER A 351 -5.01 -6.98 13.06
N SER A 352 -5.42 -7.09 14.33
CA SER A 352 -5.48 -8.37 15.05
C SER A 352 -6.40 -9.40 14.38
N LEU A 353 -7.57 -8.98 13.88
CA LEU A 353 -8.52 -9.92 13.26
C LEU A 353 -7.95 -10.59 11.99
N PRO A 354 -7.42 -9.86 10.98
CA PRO A 354 -6.69 -10.48 9.87
C PRO A 354 -5.50 -11.34 10.30
N ALA A 355 -4.74 -10.91 11.31
CA ALA A 355 -3.58 -11.65 11.79
C ALA A 355 -3.97 -13.02 12.40
N GLU A 356 -4.93 -13.03 13.33
CA GLU A 356 -5.44 -14.25 13.96
C GLU A 356 -6.18 -15.15 12.95
N ALA A 357 -6.92 -14.58 12.00
CA ALA A 357 -7.55 -15.36 10.95
C ALA A 357 -6.51 -16.04 10.04
N LEU A 358 -5.40 -15.36 9.72
CA LEU A 358 -4.30 -15.96 8.99
C LEU A 358 -3.61 -17.07 9.80
N ALA A 359 -3.44 -16.87 11.12
CA ALA A 359 -2.90 -17.89 12.02
C ALA A 359 -3.73 -19.17 11.97
N ALA A 360 -5.04 -19.08 12.21
CA ALA A 360 -5.95 -20.22 12.15
C ALA A 360 -6.01 -20.87 10.75
N PHE A 361 -5.87 -20.08 9.68
CA PHE A 361 -5.82 -20.59 8.31
C PHE A 361 -4.54 -21.40 8.02
N LEU A 362 -3.41 -20.99 8.60
CA LEU A 362 -2.14 -21.71 8.55
C LEU A 362 -2.19 -23.00 9.39
N GLU A 363 -2.66 -22.90 10.64
CA GLU A 363 -2.71 -24.00 11.61
C GLU A 363 -3.62 -25.15 11.16
N SER A 364 -4.76 -24.83 10.53
CA SER A 364 -5.68 -25.83 9.96
C SER A 364 -5.16 -26.51 8.68
N GLY A 365 -3.96 -26.13 8.21
CA GLY A 365 -3.38 -26.57 6.94
C GLY A 365 -4.16 -26.08 5.71
N ALA A 366 -5.10 -25.15 5.88
CA ALA A 366 -5.89 -24.62 4.77
C ALA A 366 -5.04 -23.79 3.82
N MET A 367 -4.02 -23.08 4.33
CA MET A 367 -2.99 -22.43 3.52
C MET A 367 -2.28 -23.43 2.59
N ASP A 368 -1.79 -24.54 3.12
CA ASP A 368 -1.01 -25.51 2.33
C ASP A 368 -1.88 -26.12 1.20
N ARG A 369 -3.16 -26.42 1.49
CA ARG A 369 -4.12 -26.87 0.47
C ARG A 369 -4.45 -25.79 -0.56
N HIS A 370 -4.54 -24.53 -0.14
CA HIS A 370 -4.75 -23.39 -1.01
C HIS A 370 -3.56 -23.19 -1.95
N LEU A 371 -2.34 -23.15 -1.43
CA LEU A 371 -1.11 -23.00 -2.23
C LEU A 371 -0.96 -24.13 -3.24
N ALA A 372 -1.19 -25.39 -2.85
CA ALA A 372 -1.15 -26.53 -3.78
C ALA A 372 -2.23 -26.45 -4.88
N ARG A 373 -3.40 -25.88 -4.59
CA ARG A 373 -4.46 -25.64 -5.58
C ARG A 373 -4.09 -24.49 -6.51
N ALA A 374 -3.68 -23.36 -5.95
CA ALA A 374 -3.30 -22.16 -6.67
C ALA A 374 -2.09 -22.43 -7.59
N ALA A 375 -1.07 -23.14 -7.13
CA ALA A 375 0.07 -23.53 -7.94
C ALA A 375 -0.34 -24.33 -9.19
N ARG A 376 -1.24 -25.32 -9.05
CA ARG A 376 -1.74 -26.08 -10.22
C ARG A 376 -2.51 -25.21 -11.21
N VAL A 377 -3.42 -24.37 -10.72
CA VAL A 377 -4.24 -23.49 -11.56
C VAL A 377 -3.36 -22.46 -12.28
N TYR A 378 -2.45 -21.81 -11.56
CA TYR A 378 -1.55 -20.83 -12.15
C TYR A 378 -0.56 -21.48 -13.13
N ALA A 379 -0.12 -22.71 -12.89
CA ALA A 379 0.71 -23.45 -13.84
C ALA A 379 -0.01 -23.71 -15.18
N ASP A 380 -1.28 -24.11 -15.13
CA ASP A 380 -2.11 -24.28 -16.33
C ASP A 380 -2.35 -22.94 -17.06
N ARG A 381 -2.75 -21.89 -16.33
CA ARG A 381 -2.96 -20.54 -16.89
C ARG A 381 -1.70 -19.99 -17.56
N ARG A 382 -0.54 -20.13 -16.89
CA ARG A 382 0.76 -19.74 -17.45
C ARG A 382 1.08 -20.52 -18.72
N SER A 383 0.96 -21.86 -18.68
CA SER A 383 1.29 -22.71 -19.83
C SER A 383 0.44 -22.37 -21.06
N ARG A 384 -0.85 -22.07 -20.86
CA ARG A 384 -1.74 -21.61 -21.94
C ARG A 384 -1.34 -20.25 -22.51
N LEU A 385 -1.00 -19.28 -21.66
CA LEU A 385 -0.55 -17.97 -22.11
C LEU A 385 0.75 -18.06 -22.89
N VAL A 386 1.74 -18.80 -22.37
CA VAL A 386 3.02 -19.03 -23.06
C VAL A 386 2.80 -19.71 -24.41
N ALA A 387 1.98 -20.76 -24.48
CA ALA A 387 1.68 -21.43 -25.74
C ALA A 387 0.94 -20.54 -26.75
N ALA A 388 0.03 -19.68 -26.28
CA ALA A 388 -0.67 -18.72 -27.13
C ALA A 388 0.30 -17.65 -27.67
N LEU A 389 1.15 -17.09 -26.82
CA LEU A 389 2.17 -16.12 -27.22
C LEU A 389 3.16 -16.73 -28.22
N ALA A 390 3.64 -17.95 -27.98
CA ALA A 390 4.56 -18.61 -28.90
C ALA A 390 3.94 -18.87 -30.29
N ARG A 391 2.62 -19.10 -30.36
CA ARG A 391 1.90 -19.33 -31.61
C ARG A 391 1.60 -18.03 -32.37
N GLU A 392 1.10 -17.01 -31.68
CA GLU A 392 0.65 -15.76 -32.32
C GLU A 392 1.79 -14.73 -32.45
N CYS A 393 2.78 -14.76 -31.58
CA CYS A 393 3.87 -13.76 -31.50
C CYS A 393 5.24 -14.47 -31.36
N PRO A 394 5.75 -15.18 -32.38
CA PRO A 394 6.96 -16.00 -32.25
C PRO A 394 8.30 -15.23 -32.16
N GLY A 395 8.29 -13.89 -32.24
CA GLY A 395 9.50 -13.05 -32.19
C GLY A 395 9.93 -12.62 -30.78
N PRO A 396 9.04 -12.01 -29.98
CA PRO A 396 9.35 -11.54 -28.64
C PRO A 396 9.83 -12.63 -27.66
N GLU A 397 10.85 -12.32 -26.87
CA GLU A 397 11.29 -13.18 -25.76
C GLU A 397 10.27 -13.14 -24.61
N VAL A 398 10.02 -14.31 -24.01
CA VAL A 398 9.15 -14.44 -22.83
C VAL A 398 9.98 -14.84 -21.61
N THR A 399 10.03 -13.98 -20.59
CA THR A 399 10.80 -14.19 -19.36
C THR A 399 9.88 -14.38 -18.14
N GLY A 400 10.43 -14.85 -17.00
CA GLY A 400 9.67 -15.04 -15.76
C GLY A 400 8.72 -16.25 -15.75
N VAL A 401 8.93 -17.22 -16.65
CA VAL A 401 8.01 -18.37 -16.79
C VAL A 401 8.16 -19.44 -15.70
N GLU A 402 9.24 -19.43 -14.92
CA GLU A 402 9.55 -20.50 -13.97
C GLU A 402 8.77 -20.39 -12.65
N ALA A 403 8.20 -19.22 -12.36
CA ALA A 403 7.83 -18.84 -11.02
C ALA A 403 6.73 -17.76 -10.96
N GLY A 404 6.13 -17.59 -9.78
CA GLY A 404 5.37 -16.39 -9.45
C GLY A 404 3.97 -16.32 -10.05
N LEU A 405 3.49 -15.09 -10.27
CA LEU A 405 2.13 -14.81 -10.74
C LEU A 405 2.08 -14.06 -12.07
N HIS A 406 3.23 -13.74 -12.62
CA HIS A 406 3.39 -12.96 -13.85
C HIS A 406 4.55 -13.49 -14.67
N LEU A 407 4.55 -13.12 -15.95
CA LEU A 407 5.66 -13.27 -16.89
C LEU A 407 5.87 -11.94 -17.60
N CYS A 408 6.94 -11.83 -18.38
CA CYS A 408 7.17 -10.66 -19.22
C CYS A 408 7.31 -11.04 -20.70
N VAL A 409 6.92 -10.12 -21.57
CA VAL A 409 7.17 -10.20 -23.02
C VAL A 409 8.08 -9.04 -23.38
N VAL A 410 9.31 -9.33 -23.78
CA VAL A 410 10.32 -8.31 -24.11
C VAL A 410 10.10 -7.87 -25.56
N LEU A 411 9.94 -6.57 -25.77
CA LEU A 411 9.57 -5.97 -27.06
C LEU A 411 10.64 -4.96 -27.51
N PRO A 412 11.84 -5.41 -27.88
CA PRO A 412 12.89 -4.51 -28.33
C PRO A 412 12.43 -3.77 -29.60
N GLY A 413 12.70 -2.46 -29.66
CA GLY A 413 12.31 -1.62 -30.79
C GLY A 413 10.88 -1.08 -30.76
N TYR A 414 10.08 -1.42 -29.74
CA TYR A 414 8.75 -0.85 -29.52
C TYR A 414 8.76 0.17 -28.38
N ASP A 415 7.93 1.21 -28.50
CA ASP A 415 7.46 2.00 -27.35
C ASP A 415 6.37 1.17 -26.65
N ASP A 416 6.72 0.58 -25.51
CA ASP A 416 5.83 -0.30 -24.78
C ASP A 416 4.67 0.44 -24.06
N ASP A 417 4.80 1.73 -23.78
CA ASP A 417 3.69 2.56 -23.30
C ASP A 417 2.66 2.82 -24.40
N GLU A 418 3.10 2.97 -25.66
CA GLU A 418 2.19 2.98 -26.82
C GLU A 418 1.50 1.63 -27.04
N VAL A 419 2.24 0.52 -26.92
CA VAL A 419 1.66 -0.83 -26.97
C VAL A 419 0.61 -1.03 -25.87
N VAL A 420 0.87 -0.57 -24.64
CA VAL A 420 -0.10 -0.62 -23.54
C VAL A 420 -1.36 0.16 -23.88
N ARG A 421 -1.24 1.40 -24.37
CA ARG A 421 -2.41 2.23 -24.74
C ARG A 421 -3.22 1.58 -25.86
N ALA A 422 -2.57 1.05 -26.88
CA ALA A 422 -3.20 0.32 -27.97
C ALA A 422 -3.94 -0.95 -27.49
N LEU A 423 -3.38 -1.68 -26.54
CA LEU A 423 -4.06 -2.83 -25.92
C LEU A 423 -5.28 -2.39 -25.08
N GLU A 424 -5.22 -1.24 -24.41
CA GLU A 424 -6.36 -0.71 -23.65
C GLU A 424 -7.57 -0.42 -24.54
N GLU A 425 -7.35 0.02 -25.80
CA GLU A 425 -8.42 0.20 -26.80
C GLU A 425 -9.14 -1.11 -27.13
N THR A 426 -8.45 -2.25 -27.03
CA THR A 426 -9.02 -3.60 -27.23
C THR A 426 -9.64 -4.20 -25.95
N GLY A 427 -9.58 -3.45 -24.84
CA GLY A 427 -10.11 -3.83 -23.53
C GLY A 427 -9.13 -4.60 -22.63
N TRP A 428 -7.88 -4.79 -23.06
CA TRP A 428 -6.83 -5.42 -22.27
C TRP A 428 -6.07 -4.39 -21.44
N ARG A 429 -5.88 -4.66 -20.15
CA ARG A 429 -5.07 -3.80 -19.27
C ARG A 429 -3.81 -4.54 -18.86
N THR A 430 -2.68 -3.89 -19.05
CA THR A 430 -1.35 -4.42 -18.70
C THR A 430 -0.45 -3.29 -18.17
N ARG A 431 0.85 -3.55 -17.97
CA ARG A 431 1.87 -2.56 -17.66
C ARG A 431 3.04 -2.67 -18.62
N SER A 432 3.61 -1.53 -18.99
CA SER A 432 4.92 -1.46 -19.62
C SER A 432 6.00 -1.89 -18.63
N LEU A 433 7.05 -2.54 -19.17
CA LEU A 433 8.26 -2.87 -18.44
C LEU A 433 9.13 -1.63 -18.26
N SER A 434 9.20 -0.74 -19.26
CA SER A 434 9.94 0.51 -19.20
C SER A 434 9.44 1.40 -18.05
N GLY A 435 8.11 1.45 -17.83
CA GLY A 435 7.49 2.14 -16.71
C GLY A 435 7.75 1.51 -15.33
N GLN A 436 8.44 0.37 -15.26
CA GLN A 436 8.98 -0.20 -14.00
C GLN A 436 10.45 0.14 -13.78
N ALA A 437 11.10 0.82 -14.72
CA ALA A 437 12.50 1.24 -14.62
C ALA A 437 12.65 2.75 -14.35
N GLU A 438 13.86 3.16 -13.97
CA GLU A 438 14.25 4.57 -13.90
C GLU A 438 15.50 4.87 -14.73
N SER A 439 16.48 3.97 -14.78
CA SER A 439 17.74 4.17 -15.53
C SER A 439 18.06 3.05 -16.52
N HIS A 440 17.61 1.83 -16.25
CA HIS A 440 17.88 0.63 -17.04
C HIS A 440 16.57 0.11 -17.64
N ALA A 441 15.93 0.93 -18.47
CA ALA A 441 14.66 0.58 -19.07
C ALA A 441 14.78 -0.64 -20.01
N VAL A 442 13.81 -1.55 -19.88
CA VAL A 442 13.61 -2.68 -20.78
C VAL A 442 12.24 -2.51 -21.40
N ALA A 443 12.15 -2.42 -22.73
CA ALA A 443 10.87 -2.32 -23.42
C ALA A 443 10.14 -3.67 -23.39
N GLY A 444 8.87 -3.67 -22.99
CA GLY A 444 8.05 -4.87 -22.99
C GLY A 444 6.81 -4.78 -22.10
N LEU A 445 6.17 -5.92 -21.86
CA LEU A 445 4.93 -5.99 -21.07
C LEU A 445 5.11 -6.87 -19.84
N VAL A 446 4.52 -6.46 -18.72
CA VAL A 446 4.39 -7.30 -17.51
C VAL A 446 2.98 -7.88 -17.44
N LEU A 447 2.86 -9.20 -17.61
CA LEU A 447 1.58 -9.90 -17.74
C LEU A 447 1.33 -10.84 -16.56
N SER A 448 0.32 -10.51 -15.75
CA SER A 448 -0.23 -11.40 -14.74
C SER A 448 -1.11 -12.47 -15.38
N TYR A 449 -0.78 -13.74 -15.16
CA TYR A 449 -1.67 -14.85 -15.53
C TYR A 449 -2.55 -15.29 -14.36
N SER A 450 -2.39 -14.70 -13.18
CA SER A 450 -3.11 -15.10 -11.96
C SER A 450 -4.61 -15.21 -12.16
N ARG A 451 -5.27 -14.30 -12.89
CA ARG A 451 -6.73 -14.26 -13.09
C ARG A 451 -7.16 -14.46 -14.54
N LEU A 452 -6.22 -14.85 -15.41
CA LEU A 452 -6.47 -15.06 -16.82
C LEU A 452 -7.38 -16.28 -17.01
N ALA A 453 -8.51 -16.11 -17.72
CA ALA A 453 -9.36 -17.23 -18.10
C ALA A 453 -8.76 -18.02 -19.28
N ALA A 454 -9.17 -19.28 -19.46
CA ALA A 454 -8.54 -20.14 -20.47
C ALA A 454 -8.71 -19.62 -21.92
N ARG A 455 -9.89 -19.10 -22.27
CA ARG A 455 -10.16 -18.51 -23.62
C ARG A 455 -9.43 -17.19 -23.85
N ASP A 456 -9.21 -16.46 -22.77
CA ASP A 456 -8.66 -15.10 -22.74
C ASP A 456 -7.17 -15.09 -23.15
N ALA A 457 -6.44 -16.20 -22.95
CA ALA A 457 -5.03 -16.31 -23.33
C ALA A 457 -4.79 -16.19 -24.85
N ALA A 458 -5.61 -16.87 -25.66
CA ALA A 458 -5.50 -16.85 -27.12
C ALA A 458 -5.99 -15.52 -27.70
N GLU A 459 -7.08 -14.97 -27.15
CA GLU A 459 -7.57 -13.64 -27.53
C GLU A 459 -6.52 -12.56 -27.27
N PHE A 460 -5.93 -12.54 -26.07
CA PHE A 460 -4.87 -11.58 -25.74
C PHE A 460 -3.68 -11.68 -26.70
N ALA A 461 -3.19 -12.89 -26.97
CA ALA A 461 -2.04 -13.07 -27.87
C ALA A 461 -2.37 -12.63 -29.31
N SER A 462 -3.59 -12.88 -29.80
CA SER A 462 -4.04 -12.40 -31.11
C SER A 462 -4.16 -10.88 -31.16
N ASP A 463 -4.67 -10.23 -30.11
CA ASP A 463 -4.81 -8.77 -30.06
C ASP A 463 -3.43 -8.11 -29.94
N LEU A 464 -2.52 -8.68 -29.14
CA LEU A 464 -1.13 -8.25 -29.06
C LEU A 464 -0.46 -8.31 -30.44
N ARG A 465 -0.61 -9.41 -31.19
CA ARG A 465 -0.08 -9.52 -32.56
C ARG A 465 -0.55 -8.35 -33.45
N ARG A 466 -1.85 -8.08 -33.48
CA ARG A 466 -2.43 -6.98 -34.29
C ARG A 466 -1.89 -5.62 -33.88
N VAL A 467 -1.74 -5.38 -32.57
CA VAL A 467 -1.16 -4.13 -32.05
C VAL A 467 0.30 -4.00 -32.49
N LEU A 468 1.10 -5.05 -32.37
CA LEU A 468 2.51 -5.04 -32.77
C LEU A 468 2.68 -4.86 -34.29
N GLU A 469 1.83 -5.49 -35.11
CA GLU A 469 1.81 -5.31 -36.57
C GLU A 469 1.44 -3.86 -36.95
N ARG A 470 0.41 -3.29 -36.30
CA ARG A 470 -0.04 -1.90 -36.52
C ARG A 470 1.04 -0.88 -36.18
N LEU A 471 1.72 -1.05 -35.05
CA LEU A 471 2.75 -0.11 -34.58
C LEU A 471 4.10 -0.32 -35.27
N GLY A 472 4.46 -1.57 -35.61
CA GLY A 472 5.70 -1.91 -36.30
C GLY A 472 5.74 -1.46 -37.77
N SER A 473 4.58 -1.33 -38.42
CA SER A 473 4.48 -0.89 -39.83
C SER A 473 4.76 0.62 -40.04
N GLY A 474 5.02 1.38 -38.96
CA GLY A 474 5.35 2.81 -39.01
C GLY A 474 6.86 3.13 -39.08
N TYR A 475 7.73 2.12 -39.10
CA TYR A 475 9.19 2.26 -39.04
C TYR A 475 9.92 1.61 -40.24
N SER A 476 9.24 1.45 -41.38
CA SER A 476 9.87 0.99 -42.64
C SER A 476 10.22 2.13 -43.60
#